data_AF-A0A7W4PES8-F1
#
_entry.id   AF-A0A7W4PES8-F1
#
_cell.length_a   1.000
_cell.length_b   1.000
_cell.length_c   1.000
_cell.angle_alpha   90.00
_cell.angle_beta   90.00
_cell.angle_gamma   90.00
#
_symmetry.space_group_name_H-M   'P 1'
#
loop_
_entity.id
_entity.type
_entity.pdbx_description
1 polymer ?
#
loop_
_entity_poly.entity_id
_entity_poly.type
_entity_poly.pdbx_seq_one_letter_code
_entity_poly.pdbx_strand_id
1 'polypeptide(L)'
;MTRRFDARAFHLSLADAVPPPALPPHLRALWHDARGEWGHAHGLVEDGATRPACRVHAYLHRREGDDANAAYWYRRAGESPCREPLDRERDALIRLYLEALPGI
;
A
#
# COMPACT_ATOMS: atom_id res chain seq x y z
N MET A 1 -15.64 10.34 -21.51
CA MET A 1 -15.25 10.56 -20.10
C MET A 1 -14.79 9.23 -19.54
N THR A 2 -13.49 9.02 -19.37
CA THR A 2 -12.97 7.80 -18.74
C THR A 2 -13.20 7.90 -17.24
N ARG A 3 -13.86 6.90 -16.65
CA ARG A 3 -14.09 6.86 -15.21
C ARG A 3 -12.77 6.51 -14.53
N ARG A 4 -12.34 7.36 -13.59
CA ARG A 4 -11.11 7.17 -12.81
C ARG A 4 -11.21 5.93 -11.93
N PHE A 5 -10.14 5.14 -11.83
CA PHE A 5 -10.03 4.04 -10.88
C PHE A 5 -9.88 4.60 -9.46
N ASP A 6 -10.94 4.47 -8.66
CA ASP A 6 -11.04 5.03 -7.31
C ASP A 6 -10.95 3.94 -6.22
N ALA A 7 -11.01 4.35 -4.95
CA ALA A 7 -10.93 3.41 -3.84
C ALA A 7 -12.06 2.36 -3.87
N ARG A 8 -13.26 2.69 -4.36
CA ARG A 8 -14.34 1.70 -4.48
C ARG A 8 -13.99 0.65 -5.53
N ALA A 9 -13.47 1.08 -6.69
CA ALA A 9 -13.01 0.17 -7.73
C ALA A 9 -11.87 -0.74 -7.24
N PHE A 10 -10.94 -0.19 -6.45
CA PHE A 10 -9.89 -0.96 -5.79
C PHE A 10 -10.44 -2.07 -4.89
N HIS A 11 -11.42 -1.75 -4.03
CA HIS A 11 -11.99 -2.76 -3.13
C HIS A 11 -12.77 -3.83 -3.88
N LEU A 12 -13.47 -3.46 -4.96
CA LEU A 12 -14.16 -4.42 -5.82
C LEU A 12 -13.18 -5.38 -6.51
N SER A 13 -12.01 -4.90 -6.93
CA SER A 13 -11.01 -5.75 -7.59
C SER A 13 -10.35 -6.75 -6.65
N LEU A 14 -10.57 -6.69 -5.32
CA LEU A 14 -10.07 -7.70 -4.39
C LEU A 14 -10.69 -9.09 -4.65
N ALA A 15 -11.85 -9.15 -5.33
CA ALA A 15 -12.47 -10.40 -5.77
C ALA A 15 -11.80 -11.04 -7.00
N ASP A 16 -10.95 -10.28 -7.72
CA ASP A 16 -10.24 -10.79 -8.89
C ASP A 16 -9.04 -11.66 -8.49
N ALA A 17 -8.56 -12.47 -9.43
CA ALA A 17 -7.41 -13.36 -9.21
C ALA A 17 -6.06 -12.60 -9.17
N VAL A 18 -5.98 -11.43 -9.80
CA VAL A 18 -4.77 -10.60 -9.91
C VAL A 18 -5.14 -9.12 -9.76
N PRO A 19 -4.24 -8.27 -9.21
CA PRO A 19 -4.49 -6.84 -9.14
C PRO A 19 -4.57 -6.22 -10.55
N PRO A 20 -5.28 -5.09 -10.72
CA PRO A 20 -5.27 -4.36 -11.98
C PRO A 20 -3.83 -4.04 -12.42
N PRO A 21 -3.45 -4.34 -13.68
CA PRO A 21 -2.05 -4.30 -14.12
C PRO A 21 -1.47 -2.88 -14.14
N ALA A 22 -2.32 -1.86 -14.22
CA ALA A 22 -1.93 -0.45 -14.19
C ALA A 22 -1.54 0.03 -12.77
N LEU A 23 -1.81 -0.75 -11.71
CA LEU A 23 -1.41 -0.36 -10.37
C LEU A 23 0.12 -0.43 -10.21
N PRO A 24 0.75 0.63 -9.67
CA PRO A 24 2.18 0.60 -9.34
C PRO A 24 2.46 -0.39 -8.19
N PRO A 25 3.73 -0.79 -7.99
CA PRO A 25 4.10 -1.81 -7.00
C PRO A 25 3.54 -1.57 -5.60
N HIS A 26 3.57 -0.34 -5.09
CA HIS A 26 3.08 0.01 -3.75
C HIS A 26 1.56 -0.17 -3.61
N LEU A 27 0.76 0.08 -4.66
CA LEU A 27 -0.68 -0.17 -4.63
C LEU A 27 -1.01 -1.65 -4.84
N ARG A 28 -0.21 -2.38 -5.61
CA ARG A 28 -0.33 -3.86 -5.69
C ARG A 28 -0.01 -4.50 -4.35
N ALA A 29 1.02 -4.01 -3.63
CA ALA A 29 1.34 -4.48 -2.29
C ALA A 29 0.15 -4.30 -1.33
N LEU A 30 -0.48 -3.13 -1.32
CA LEU A 30 -1.70 -2.88 -0.53
C LEU A 30 -2.87 -3.79 -0.95
N TRP A 31 -2.97 -4.15 -2.24
CA TRP A 31 -4.02 -5.06 -2.74
C TRP A 31 -3.82 -6.49 -2.22
N HIS A 32 -2.58 -6.99 -2.26
CA HIS A 32 -2.23 -8.30 -1.70
C HIS A 32 -2.38 -8.31 -0.17
N ASP A 33 -1.98 -7.23 0.51
CA ASP A 33 -2.15 -7.12 1.96
C ASP A 33 -3.64 -7.15 2.38
N ALA A 34 -4.51 -6.45 1.66
CA ALA A 34 -5.95 -6.45 1.90
C ALA A 34 -6.59 -7.84 1.72
N ARG A 35 -5.92 -8.76 1.03
CA ARG A 35 -6.31 -10.18 0.86
C ARG A 35 -5.64 -11.11 1.86
N GLY A 36 -4.85 -10.58 2.80
CA GLY A 36 -4.09 -11.36 3.77
C GLY A 36 -2.80 -11.95 3.22
N GLU A 37 -2.40 -11.61 2.00
CA GLU A 37 -1.22 -12.16 1.31
C GLU A 37 0.05 -11.36 1.66
N TRP A 38 0.35 -11.26 2.96
CA TRP A 38 1.42 -10.40 3.48
C TRP A 38 2.78 -10.62 2.81
N GLY A 39 3.20 -11.88 2.63
CA GLY A 39 4.52 -12.19 2.04
C GLY A 39 4.64 -11.68 0.59
N HIS A 40 3.55 -11.76 -0.18
CA HIS A 40 3.52 -11.19 -1.53
C HIS A 40 3.53 -9.66 -1.49
N ALA A 41 2.75 -9.06 -0.58
CA ALA A 41 2.73 -7.62 -0.39
C ALA A 41 4.13 -7.06 -0.05
N HIS A 42 4.82 -7.71 0.89
CA HIS A 42 6.16 -7.31 1.33
C HIS A 42 7.18 -7.42 0.20
N GLY A 43 7.21 -8.55 -0.53
CA GLY A 43 8.14 -8.74 -1.65
C GLY A 43 7.98 -7.71 -2.78
N LEU A 44 6.78 -7.15 -2.98
CA LEU A 44 6.55 -6.10 -3.99
C LEU A 44 7.18 -4.74 -3.65
N VAL A 45 7.51 -4.49 -2.39
CA VAL A 45 8.10 -3.22 -1.93
C VAL A 45 9.49 -3.38 -1.30
N GLU A 46 9.98 -4.61 -1.15
CA GLU A 46 11.28 -4.95 -0.54
C GLU A 46 12.45 -4.14 -1.13
N ASP A 47 12.55 -4.10 -2.45
CA ASP A 47 13.59 -3.34 -3.17
C ASP A 47 13.20 -1.88 -3.46
N GLY A 48 12.02 -1.45 -3.00
CA GLY A 48 11.43 -0.16 -3.31
C GLY A 48 12.10 0.98 -2.55
N ALA A 49 12.82 1.86 -3.26
CA ALA A 49 13.45 3.05 -2.67
C ALA A 49 12.59 4.33 -2.79
N THR A 50 11.42 4.26 -3.41
CA THR A 50 10.54 5.42 -3.58
C THR A 50 9.81 5.74 -2.28
N ARG A 51 9.46 7.01 -2.04
CA ARG A 51 8.68 7.41 -0.86
C ARG A 51 7.38 6.59 -0.70
N PRO A 52 6.57 6.33 -1.75
CA PRO A 52 5.41 5.44 -1.64
C PRO A 52 5.74 4.01 -1.24
N ALA A 53 6.77 3.41 -1.85
CA ALA A 53 7.19 2.05 -1.52
C ALA A 53 7.68 1.96 -0.06
N CYS A 54 8.56 2.88 0.38
CA CYS A 54 9.03 2.93 1.76
C CYS A 54 7.88 3.09 2.76
N ARG A 55 6.86 3.91 2.46
CA ARG A 55 5.73 4.12 3.37
C ARG A 55 4.83 2.88 3.48
N VAL A 56 4.58 2.20 2.36
CA VAL A 56 3.85 0.92 2.35
C VAL A 56 4.66 -0.17 3.07
N HIS A 57 5.98 -0.18 2.90
CA HIS A 57 6.87 -1.10 3.61
C HIS A 57 6.81 -0.88 5.13
N ALA A 58 6.82 0.38 5.57
CA ALA A 58 6.65 0.74 6.98
C ALA A 58 5.33 0.21 7.56
N TYR A 59 4.23 0.40 6.83
CA TYR A 59 2.92 -0.14 7.18
C TYR A 59 2.93 -1.69 7.30
N LEU A 60 3.58 -2.38 6.36
CA LEU A 60 3.63 -3.85 6.37
C LEU A 60 4.42 -4.40 7.57
N HIS A 61 5.49 -3.74 8.02
CA HIS A 61 6.18 -4.11 9.25
C HIS A 61 5.37 -3.79 10.50
N ARG A 62 4.59 -2.70 10.53
CA ARG A 62 3.62 -2.48 11.62
C ARG A 62 2.62 -3.63 11.70
N ARG A 63 2.14 -4.11 10.55
CA ARG A 63 1.18 -5.23 10.49
C ARG A 63 1.81 -6.55 10.95
N GLU A 64 3.09 -6.75 10.68
CA GLU A 64 3.88 -7.89 11.18
C GLU A 64 4.14 -7.81 12.70
N GLY A 65 4.12 -6.60 13.28
CA GLY A 65 4.47 -6.34 14.68
C GLY A 65 5.94 -5.98 14.89
N ASP A 66 6.69 -5.70 13.83
CA ASP A 66 8.08 -5.24 13.88
C ASP A 66 8.12 -3.70 13.89
N ASP A 67 7.88 -3.13 15.06
CA ASP A 67 7.85 -1.67 15.25
C ASP A 67 9.21 -1.01 14.95
N ALA A 68 10.32 -1.73 15.16
CA ALA A 68 11.66 -1.20 14.92
C ALA A 68 11.94 -1.04 13.42
N ASN A 69 11.63 -2.06 12.61
CA ASN A 69 11.73 -1.95 11.16
C ASN A 69 10.67 -1.02 10.58
N ALA A 70 9.45 -1.02 11.11
CA ALA A 70 8.44 -0.04 10.71
C ALA A 70 8.98 1.39 10.87
N ALA A 71 9.57 1.72 12.03
CA ALA A 71 10.16 3.04 12.27
C ALA A 71 11.33 3.36 11.32
N TYR A 72 12.16 2.38 10.97
CA TYR A 72 13.20 2.53 9.94
C TYR A 72 12.60 2.96 8.60
N TRP A 73 11.55 2.28 8.14
CA TRP A 73 10.93 2.54 6.85
C TRP A 73 10.09 3.81 6.81
N TYR A 74 9.42 4.18 7.91
CA TYR A 74 8.76 5.49 8.03
C TYR A 74 9.77 6.62 7.85
N ARG A 75 10.93 6.53 8.51
CA ARG A 75 12.01 7.51 8.36
C ARG A 75 12.51 7.56 6.91
N ARG A 76 12.66 6.42 6.24
CA ARG A 76 13.03 6.37 4.80
C ARG A 76 11.98 7.01 3.90
N ALA A 77 10.71 6.95 4.28
CA ALA A 77 9.61 7.62 3.59
C ALA A 77 9.50 9.12 3.92
N GLY A 78 10.28 9.64 4.89
CA GLY A 78 10.15 11.00 5.40
C GLY A 78 8.85 11.21 6.19
N GLU A 79 8.34 10.16 6.82
CA GLU A 79 7.06 10.16 7.55
C GLU A 79 7.26 9.85 9.03
N SER A 80 6.33 10.30 9.87
CA SER A 80 6.24 9.82 11.25
C SER A 80 5.42 8.51 11.31
N PRO A 81 5.68 7.62 12.27
CA PRO A 81 4.87 6.41 12.43
C PRO A 81 3.39 6.72 12.58
N CYS A 82 2.55 6.03 11.80
CA CYS A 82 1.11 6.15 11.92
C CYS A 82 0.62 5.56 13.24
N ARG A 83 -0.37 6.20 13.86
CA ARG A 83 -0.99 5.76 15.12
C ARG A 83 -2.42 5.25 14.95
N GLU A 84 -2.95 5.32 13.73
CA GLU A 84 -4.26 4.77 13.42
C GLU A 84 -4.23 3.23 13.43
N PRO A 85 -5.40 2.59 13.61
CA PRO A 85 -5.56 1.16 13.38
C PRO A 85 -5.06 0.74 11.99
N LEU A 86 -4.50 -0.47 11.88
CA LEU A 86 -3.88 -0.97 10.64
C LEU A 86 -4.79 -0.86 9.42
N ASP A 87 -6.07 -1.22 9.56
CA ASP A 87 -7.02 -1.14 8.44
C ASP A 87 -7.25 0.31 7.98
N ARG A 88 -7.29 1.26 8.92
CA ARG A 88 -7.45 2.69 8.58
C ARG A 88 -6.21 3.25 7.90
N GLU A 89 -5.02 2.85 8.35
CA GLU A 89 -3.79 3.25 7.67
C GLU A 89 -3.75 2.70 6.24
N ARG A 90 -4.07 1.42 6.04
CA ARG A 90 -4.13 0.81 4.69
C ARG A 90 -5.08 1.57 3.79
N ASP A 91 -6.31 1.81 4.25
CA ASP A 91 -7.33 2.53 3.48
C ASP A 91 -6.90 3.95 3.13
N ALA A 92 -6.22 4.64 4.05
CA ALA A 92 -5.67 5.97 3.81
C ALA A 92 -4.55 5.95 2.76
N LEU A 93 -3.65 4.96 2.80
CA LEU A 93 -2.60 4.79 1.80
C LEU A 93 -3.18 4.46 0.42
N ILE A 94 -4.19 3.59 0.34
CA ILE A 94 -4.90 3.27 -0.90
C ILE A 94 -5.47 4.54 -1.54
N ARG A 95 -6.24 5.34 -0.77
CA ARG A 95 -6.83 6.58 -1.27
C ARG A 95 -5.75 7.57 -1.71
N LEU A 96 -4.76 7.81 -0.86
CA LEU A 96 -3.66 8.73 -1.12
C LEU A 96 -2.97 8.43 -2.46
N TYR A 97 -2.61 7.16 -2.68
CA TYR A 97 -1.87 6.79 -3.88
C TYR A 97 -2.73 6.67 -5.13
N LEU A 98 -4.01 6.31 -5.01
CA LEU A 98 -4.94 6.37 -6.15
C LEU A 98 -5.21 7.83 -6.57
N GLU A 99 -5.31 8.75 -5.63
CA GLU A 99 -5.45 10.19 -5.89
C GLU A 99 -4.21 10.81 -6.53
N ALA A 100 -3.02 10.29 -6.21
CA ALA A 100 -1.76 10.71 -6.79
C ALA A 100 -1.47 10.13 -8.18
N LEU A 101 -2.18 9.08 -8.61
CA LEU A 101 -1.97 8.47 -9.93
C LEU A 101 -2.57 9.30 -11.07
N PRO A 102 -1.79 9.63 -12.10
CA PRO A 102 -2.32 10.29 -13.29
C PRO A 102 -3.13 9.29 -14.13
N GLY A 103 -4.43 9.54 -14.25
CA GLY A 103 -5.28 8.99 -15.32
C GLY A 103 -5.29 7.47 -15.49
N ILE A 104 -5.58 6.72 -14.42
CA ILE A 104 -6.02 5.32 -14.48
C ILE A 104 -7.51 5.17 -14.19
#